data_AF-A0A6I3U9J3-F1
#
_entry.id   AF-A0A6I3U9J3-F1
#
_cell.length_a   1.000
_cell.length_b   1.000
_cell.length_c   1.000
_cell.angle_alpha   90.00
_cell.angle_beta   90.00
_cell.angle_gamma   90.00
#
_symmetry.space_group_name_H-M   'P 1'
#
loop_
_entity.id
_entity.type
_entity.pdbx_description
1 polymer ?
#
loop_
_entity_poly.entity_id
_entity_poly.type
_entity_poly.pdbx_seq_one_letter_code
_entity_poly.pdbx_strand_id
1 'polypeptide(L)' 'VFVQDLIVLSSYQRQGIGSSLMKQALGNFKEAYQVQLATEQTEKNVGFNRSMSFEILSTYNWIGMTWMNRKK' A
#
# COMPACT_ATOMS: atom_id res chain seq x y z
N VAL A 1 5.96 4.65 8.46
CA VAL A 1 4.52 4.29 8.53
C VAL A 1 4.26 3.15 7.57
N PHE A 2 3.50 2.15 7.99
CA PHE A 2 3.07 1.06 7.12
C PHE A 2 1.56 1.09 6.96
N VAL A 3 1.06 1.07 5.72
CA VAL A 3 -0.35 0.78 5.47
C VAL A 3 -0.53 -0.72 5.62
N GLN A 4 -1.09 -1.13 6.75
CA GLN A 4 -1.25 -2.54 7.09
C GLN A 4 -2.43 -3.15 6.33
N ASP A 5 -3.61 -2.55 6.45
CA ASP A 5 -4.84 -3.06 5.86
C ASP A 5 -5.57 -1.96 5.08
N LEU A 6 -6.01 -2.31 3.87
CA LEU A 6 -6.93 -1.50 3.08
C LEU A 6 -7.97 -2.43 2.47
N ILE A 7 -9.18 -2.40 3.02
CA ILE A 7 -10.26 -3.31 2.61
C ILE A 7 -11.42 -2.49 2.08
N VAL A 8 -11.84 -2.79 0.86
CA VAL A 8 -13.07 -2.28 0.23
C VAL A 8 -13.82 -3.47 -0.33
N LEU A 9 -15.06 -3.66 0.12
CA LEU A 9 -15.92 -4.73 -0.36
C LEU A 9 -16.05 -4.67 -1.88
N SER A 10 -15.95 -5.82 -2.55
CA SER A 10 -15.86 -5.90 -4.02
C SER A 10 -16.98 -5.16 -4.76
N SER A 11 -18.21 -5.22 -4.25
CA SER A 11 -19.38 -4.51 -4.81
C SER A 11 -19.27 -2.98 -4.73
N TYR A 12 -18.37 -2.45 -3.90
CA TYR A 12 -18.14 -1.02 -3.70
C TYR A 12 -16.80 -0.54 -4.30
N GLN A 13 -16.05 -1.40 -4.97
CA GLN A 13 -14.79 -1.00 -5.61
C GLN A 13 -15.04 -0.09 -6.83
N ARG A 14 -14.01 0.65 -7.26
CA ARG A 14 -14.05 1.62 -8.38
C ARG A 14 -14.92 2.86 -8.17
N GLN A 15 -15.44 3.07 -6.96
CA GLN A 15 -16.20 4.27 -6.58
C GLN A 15 -15.36 5.32 -5.82
N GLY A 16 -14.03 5.22 -5.88
CA GLY A 16 -13.12 6.16 -5.18
C GLY A 16 -12.96 5.93 -3.67
N ILE A 17 -13.67 4.97 -3.08
CA ILE A 17 -13.65 4.69 -1.63
C ILE A 17 -12.23 4.39 -1.12
N GLY A 18 -11.50 3.49 -1.78
CA GLY A 18 -10.13 3.14 -1.39
C GLY A 18 -9.18 4.33 -1.40
N SER A 19 -9.28 5.21 -2.39
CA SER A 19 -8.51 6.44 -2.46
C SER A 19 -8.88 7.43 -1.35
N SER A 20 -10.17 7.54 -1.00
CA SER A 20 -10.63 8.37 0.11
C SER A 20 -10.07 7.89 1.45
N LEU A 21 -10.13 6.59 1.71
CA LEU A 21 -9.56 5.97 2.91
C LEU A 21 -8.06 6.24 3.01
N MET A 22 -7.30 6.02 1.93
CA MET A 22 -5.86 6.26 1.88
C MET A 22 -5.50 7.73 2.15
N LYS A 23 -6.21 8.68 1.52
CA LYS A 23 -5.96 10.12 1.70
C LYS A 23 -6.21 10.56 3.15
N GLN A 24 -7.29 10.08 3.76
CA GLN A 24 -7.61 10.39 5.15
C GLN A 24 -6.59 9.78 6.11
N ALA A 25 -6.26 8.50 5.94
CA ALA A 25 -5.31 7.81 6.81
C ALA A 25 -3.90 8.40 6.72
N LEU A 26 -3.39 8.64 5.51
CA LEU A 26 -2.05 9.18 5.29
C LEU A 26 -1.96 10.69 5.57
N GLY A 27 -3.10 11.39 5.62
CA GLY A 27 -3.16 12.83 5.91
C GLY A 27 -2.52 13.23 7.24
N ASN A 28 -2.51 12.32 8.22
CA ASN A 28 -1.90 12.51 9.54
C ASN A 28 -0.39 12.24 9.57
N PHE A 29 0.18 11.71 8.48
CA PHE A 29 1.57 11.23 8.42
C PHE A 29 2.37 11.92 7.32
N LYS A 30 2.00 13.15 6.93
CA LYS A 30 2.66 13.90 5.85
C LYS A 30 4.15 14.14 6.08
N GLU A 31 4.55 14.25 7.35
CA GLU A 31 5.95 14.48 7.74
C GLU A 31 6.69 13.18 8.08
N ALA A 32 6.05 12.02 7.92
CA ALA A 32 6.72 10.75 8.14
C ALA A 32 7.81 10.55 7.07
N TYR A 33 9.04 10.29 7.52
CA TYR A 33 10.19 10.08 6.64
C TYR A 33 9.97 8.98 5.59
N GLN A 34 9.25 7.91 5.96
CA GLN A 34 8.93 6.80 5.07
C GLN A 34 7.50 6.30 5.27
N VAL A 35 6.82 6.03 4.16
CA VAL A 35 5.52 5.36 4.10
C VAL A 35 5.64 4.17 3.15
N GLN A 36 5.26 2.98 3.59
CA GLN A 36 5.41 1.73 2.84
C GLN A 36 4.15 0.88 2.95
N LEU A 37 4.00 -0.08 2.03
CA LEU A 37 2.96 -1.10 2.06
C LEU A 37 3.47 -2.36 1.36
N ALA A 38 2.85 -3.50 1.68
CA ALA A 38 3.05 -4.76 0.96
C ALA A 38 1.71 -5.18 0.35
N THR A 39 1.72 -5.53 -0.93
CA THR A 39 0.52 -5.95 -1.68
C THR A 39 0.89 -7.08 -2.62
N GLU A 40 -0.10 -7.89 -3.00
CA GLU A 40 0.08 -8.82 -4.11
C GLU A 40 0.41 -8.04 -5.40
N GLN A 41 1.40 -8.54 -6.15
CA GLN A 41 1.92 -7.93 -7.36
C GLN A 41 1.04 -8.22 -8.58
N THR A 42 -0.17 -7.65 -8.57
CA THR A 42 -1.08 -7.65 -9.72
C THR A 42 -1.13 -6.27 -10.38
N GLU A 43 -1.41 -6.20 -11.68
CA GLU A 43 -1.58 -4.92 -12.39
C GLU A 43 -2.62 -4.00 -11.72
N LYS A 44 -3.71 -4.59 -11.23
CA LYS A 44 -4.76 -3.89 -10.48
C LYS A 44 -4.20 -3.20 -9.24
N ASN A 45 -3.48 -3.94 -8.39
CA ASN A 45 -2.99 -3.42 -7.12
C ASN A 45 -1.84 -2.43 -7.33
N VAL A 46 -0.91 -2.73 -8.24
CA VAL A 46 0.18 -1.81 -8.58
C VAL A 46 -0.38 -0.51 -9.17
N GLY A 47 -1.33 -0.61 -10.11
CA GLY A 47 -1.96 0.57 -10.72
C GLY A 47 -2.72 1.44 -9.72
N PHE A 48 -3.44 0.83 -8.78
CA PHE A 48 -4.10 1.57 -7.69
C PHE A 48 -3.09 2.24 -6.75
N ASN A 49 -2.05 1.55 -6.30
CA ASN A 49 -1.08 2.14 -5.39
C ASN A 49 -0.25 3.26 -6.06
N ARG A 50 0.08 3.10 -7.35
CA ARG A 50 0.70 4.18 -8.15
C ARG A 50 -0.18 5.40 -8.32
N SER A 51 -1.50 5.23 -8.47
CA SER A 51 -2.43 6.37 -8.48
C SER A 51 -2.51 7.09 -7.13
N MET A 52 -2.03 6.45 -6.06
CA MET A 52 -1.81 7.02 -4.73
C MET A 52 -0.36 7.48 -4.49
N SER A 53 0.46 7.61 -5.56
CA SER A 53 1.86 8.05 -5.53
C SER A 53 2.85 7.12 -4.79
N PHE A 54 2.50 5.83 -4.63
CA PHE A 54 3.47 4.81 -4.24
C PHE A 54 4.23 4.27 -5.45
N GLU A 55 5.44 3.75 -5.24
CA GLU A 55 6.22 3.06 -6.25
C GLU A 55 6.77 1.74 -5.70
N ILE A 56 7.04 0.77 -6.59
CA ILE A 56 7.65 -0.50 -6.21
C ILE A 56 9.10 -0.30 -5.77
N LEU A 57 9.51 -1.01 -4.72
CA LEU A 57 10.86 -0.90 -4.14
C LEU A 57 11.98 -1.19 -5.14
N SER A 58 11.75 -2.14 -6.05
CA SER A 58 12.74 -2.56 -7.05
C SER A 58 13.10 -1.44 -8.04
N THR A 59 12.27 -0.42 -8.24
CA THR A 59 12.60 0.78 -9.03
C THR A 59 13.86 1.48 -8.50
N TYR A 60 14.11 1.37 -7.19
CA TYR A 60 15.28 1.98 -6.52
C TYR A 60 16.33 0.93 -6.12
N ASN A 61 16.28 -0.27 -6.71
CA ASN A 61 17.12 -1.42 -6.33
C ASN A 61 16.97 -1.83 -4.85
N TRP A 62 15.80 -1.61 -4.26
CA TRP A 62 15.48 -2.07 -2.91
C TRP A 62 14.63 -3.35 -2.93
N ILE A 63 14.66 -4.09 -1.81
CA ILE A 63 13.91 -5.33 -1.64
C ILE A 63 13.07 -5.29 -0.36
N GLY A 64 11.85 -5.84 -0.43
CA GLY A 64 11.04 -6.14 0.74
C GLY A 64 11.32 -7.56 1.22
N MET A 65 11.49 -7.74 2.53
CA MET A 65 11.69 -9.05 3.14
C MET A 65 10.59 -9.32 4.17
N THR A 66 10.11 -10.56 4.22
CA THR A 66 9.20 -11.02 5.27
C THR A 66 9.82 -12.18 6.02
N TRP A 67 9.48 -12.30 7.31
CA TRP A 67 10.04 -13.35 8.15
C TRP A 67 9.22 -14.64 8.02
N MET A 68 9.78 -15.62 7.32
CA MET A 68 9.12 -16.89 6.97
C MET A 68 9.32 -18.00 8.02
N ASN A 69 10.51 -18.13 8.59
CA ASN A 69 10.85 -19.23 9.49
C ASN A 69 10.68 -18.82 10.96
N ARG A 70 9.45 -18.94 11.47
CA ARG A 70 9.12 -18.74 12.88
C ARG A 70 9.05 -20.10 13.56
N LYS A 71 10.19 -20.69 13.92
CA LYS A 71 10.18 -21.81 14.87
C LYS A 71 9.54 -21.28 16.16
N LYS A 72 8.50 -21.96 16.66
CA LYS A 72 7.89 -21.65 17.95
C LYS A 72 8.92 -21.79 19.06
#